data_AF-A0AAE3KZA2-F1
#
_entry.id   AF-A0AAE3KZA2-F1
#
_cell.length_a   1.000
_cell.length_b   1.000
_cell.length_c   1.000
_cell.angle_alpha   90.00
_cell.angle_beta   90.00
_cell.angle_gamma   90.00
#
_symmetry.space_group_name_H-M   'P 1'
#
loop_
_entity.id
_entity.type
_entity.pdbx_description
1 polymer ?
#
loop_
_entity_poly.entity_id
_entity_poly.type
_entity_poly.pdbx_seq_one_letter_code
_entity_poly.pdbx_strand_id
1 'polypeptide(L)'
;MEDKNKKVCIVLCINKNIKSFEAIEEITYGIEEEGIPFTIIFKEKDDVKELCEIAIKESQLGVGIGVDSQYLASLYQEKLPENYLLFTRNLLDSLKASRDLGVNAARLVKGAPFRS
;
A
#
# COMPACT_ATOMS: atom_id res chain seq x y z
N MET A 1 1.87 -22.57 -12.15
CA MET A 1 2.11 -22.99 -10.75
C MET A 1 1.74 -21.79 -9.91
N GLU A 2 0.63 -21.83 -9.17
CA GLU A 2 0.27 -20.74 -8.26
C GLU A 2 1.29 -20.66 -7.12
N ASP A 3 1.85 -19.48 -6.90
CA ASP A 3 2.80 -19.19 -5.82
C ASP A 3 2.13 -19.43 -4.46
N LYS A 4 2.40 -20.60 -3.88
CA LYS A 4 1.85 -21.08 -2.60
C LYS A 4 2.30 -20.28 -1.36
N ASN A 5 2.79 -19.03 -1.51
CA ASN A 5 3.37 -18.26 -0.39
C ASN A 5 2.85 -16.82 -0.26
N LYS A 6 1.86 -16.40 -1.05
CA LYS A 6 1.22 -15.09 -0.85
C LYS A 6 0.53 -15.02 0.51
N LYS A 7 0.46 -13.84 1.14
CA LYS A 7 -0.19 -13.64 2.44
C LYS A 7 -1.61 -13.11 2.29
N VAL A 8 -2.55 -13.57 3.11
CA VAL A 8 -3.95 -13.04 3.16
C VAL A 8 -3.97 -11.72 3.91
N CYS A 9 -3.33 -10.69 3.34
CA CYS A 9 -3.23 -9.35 3.89
C CYS A 9 -2.88 -8.32 2.81
N ILE A 10 -3.07 -7.04 3.10
CA ILE A 10 -2.50 -5.95 2.29
C ILE A 10 -1.00 -5.92 2.56
N VAL A 11 -0.19 -5.85 1.52
CA VAL A 11 1.26 -5.72 1.65
C VAL A 11 1.65 -4.26 1.43
N LEU A 12 2.41 -3.68 2.36
CA LEU A 12 3.09 -2.41 2.20
C LEU A 12 4.54 -2.72 1.83
N CYS A 13 4.95 -2.40 0.60
CA CYS A 13 6.31 -2.53 0.12
C CYS A 13 7.01 -1.18 0.16
N ILE A 14 7.96 -1.05 1.09
CA ILE A 14 8.56 0.23 1.46
C ILE A 14 10.03 0.23 1.03
N ASN A 15 10.51 1.34 0.49
CA ASN A 15 11.94 1.52 0.28
C ASN A 15 12.68 1.41 1.63
N LYS A 16 13.69 0.52 1.69
CA LYS A 16 14.48 0.26 2.90
C LYS A 16 15.21 1.49 3.47
N ASN A 17 15.34 2.56 2.68
CA ASN A 17 16.07 3.77 3.03
C ASN A 17 15.20 4.85 3.70
N ILE A 18 13.88 4.62 3.87
CA ILE A 18 13.01 5.53 4.63
C ILE A 18 13.56 5.76 6.05
N LYS A 19 13.42 7.00 6.51
CA LYS A 19 13.99 7.47 7.79
C LYS A 19 12.93 7.76 8.85
N SER A 20 11.73 8.17 8.45
CA SER A 20 10.61 8.44 9.34
C SER A 20 9.47 7.47 9.05
N PHE A 21 8.84 6.94 10.10
CA PHE A 21 7.75 5.98 9.99
C PHE A 21 6.40 6.55 10.39
N GLU A 22 6.33 7.79 10.88
CA GLU A 22 5.08 8.39 11.37
C GLU A 22 3.96 8.28 10.32
N ALA A 23 4.21 8.75 9.09
CA ALA A 23 3.20 8.66 8.03
C ALA A 23 2.91 7.21 7.56
N ILE A 24 3.83 6.27 7.76
CA ILE A 24 3.61 4.85 7.47
C ILE A 24 2.70 4.23 8.53
N GLU A 25 2.90 4.56 9.81
CA GLU A 25 2.03 4.15 10.91
C GLU A 25 0.60 4.62 10.67
N GLU A 26 0.41 5.86 10.19
CA GLU A 26 -0.91 6.36 9.81
C GLU A 26 -1.61 5.48 8.75
N ILE A 27 -0.87 5.01 7.73
CA ILE A 27 -1.41 4.07 6.73
C ILE A 27 -1.85 2.78 7.44
N THR A 28 -1.02 2.24 8.33
CA THR A 28 -1.36 0.99 9.04
C THR A 28 -2.61 1.14 9.90
N TYR A 29 -2.75 2.26 10.62
CA TYR A 29 -3.95 2.56 11.39
C TYR A 29 -5.20 2.66 10.50
N GLY A 30 -5.08 3.26 9.32
CA GLY A 30 -6.18 3.29 8.36
C GLY A 30 -6.60 1.91 7.88
N ILE A 31 -5.65 0.99 7.69
CA ILE A 31 -5.97 -0.39 7.31
C ILE A 31 -6.66 -1.14 8.48
N GLU A 32 -6.17 -0.95 9.70
CA GLU A 32 -6.72 -1.54 10.93
C GLU A 32 -8.14 -1.04 11.25
N GLU A 33 -8.42 0.26 11.06
CA GLU A 33 -9.76 0.86 11.22
C GLU A 33 -10.84 0.10 10.43
N GLU A 34 -10.46 -0.44 9.27
CA GLU A 34 -11.36 -1.14 8.36
C GLU A 34 -11.31 -2.67 8.54
N GLY A 35 -10.53 -3.16 9.51
CA GLY A 35 -10.46 -4.56 9.93
C GLY A 35 -9.75 -5.50 8.94
N ILE A 36 -8.89 -4.97 8.08
CA ILE A 36 -8.14 -5.77 7.10
C ILE A 36 -6.73 -6.03 7.62
N PRO A 37 -6.20 -7.27 7.57
CA PRO A 37 -4.83 -7.53 7.97
C PRO A 37 -3.82 -6.89 7.00
N PHE A 38 -2.66 -6.50 7.50
CA PHE A 38 -1.55 -6.01 6.69
C PHE A 38 -0.20 -6.61 7.08
N THR A 39 0.81 -6.42 6.24
CA THR A 39 2.22 -6.69 6.55
C THR A 39 3.11 -5.66 5.86
N ILE A 40 4.29 -5.43 6.41
CA ILE A 40 5.28 -4.52 5.85
C ILE A 40 6.48 -5.33 5.37
N ILE A 41 6.96 -5.03 4.16
CA ILE A 41 8.22 -5.54 3.62
C ILE A 41 9.09 -4.37 3.15
N PHE A 42 10.41 -4.55 3.26
CA PHE A 42 11.38 -3.55 2.84
C PHE A 42 12.13 -4.02 1.60
N LYS A 43 12.32 -3.13 0.62
CA LYS A 43 13.05 -3.42 -0.63
C LYS A 43 14.00 -2.27 -0.98
N GLU A 44 15.07 -2.60 -1.69
CA GLU A 44 15.99 -1.63 -2.28
C GLU A 44 15.51 -1.25 -3.68
N LYS A 45 14.36 -0.59 -3.74
CA LYS A 45 13.69 -0.13 -4.97
C LYS A 45 13.10 1.23 -4.72
N ASP A 46 13.13 2.08 -5.73
CA ASP A 46 12.78 3.50 -5.59
C ASP A 46 11.70 3.96 -6.56
N ASP A 47 11.28 3.13 -7.50
CA ASP A 47 10.08 3.39 -8.27
C ASP A 47 8.87 2.92 -7.45
N VAL A 48 7.99 3.86 -7.10
CA VAL A 48 6.73 3.60 -6.39
C VAL A 48 5.89 2.52 -7.11
N LYS A 49 5.96 2.47 -8.44
CA LYS A 49 5.24 1.49 -9.24
C LYS A 49 5.81 0.09 -9.06
N GLU A 50 7.14 -0.06 -9.15
CA GLU A 50 7.81 -1.33 -8.94
C GLU A 50 7.54 -1.87 -7.52
N LEU A 51 7.53 -0.99 -6.53
CA LEU A 51 7.17 -1.34 -5.15
C LEU A 51 5.71 -1.81 -5.04
N CYS A 52 4.76 -1.14 -5.70
CA CYS A 52 3.37 -1.57 -5.76
C CYS A 52 3.22 -2.95 -6.41
N GLU A 53 3.94 -3.21 -7.51
CA GLU A 53 3.92 -4.51 -8.19
C GLU A 53 4.47 -5.63 -7.31
N ILE A 54 5.54 -5.36 -6.55
CA ILE A 54 6.06 -6.30 -5.55
C ILE A 54 5.01 -6.54 -4.46
N ALA A 55 4.36 -5.50 -3.95
CA ALA A 55 3.34 -5.63 -2.92
C ALA A 55 2.18 -6.55 -3.35
N ILE A 56 1.65 -6.39 -4.57
CA ILE A 56 0.56 -7.24 -5.08
C ILE A 56 1.02 -8.68 -5.30
N LYS A 57 2.24 -8.89 -5.77
CA LYS A 57 2.79 -10.25 -5.94
C LYS A 57 2.84 -11.00 -4.62
N GLU A 58 3.01 -10.31 -3.49
CA GLU A 58 3.05 -10.89 -2.15
C GLU A 58 1.66 -10.96 -1.46
N SER A 59 0.65 -10.26 -1.98
CA SER A 59 -0.70 -10.17 -1.40
C SER A 59 -1.72 -11.10 -2.09
N GLN A 60 -2.45 -11.91 -1.31
CA GLN A 60 -3.62 -12.64 -1.80
C GLN A 60 -4.88 -11.77 -1.94
N LEU A 61 -4.89 -10.57 -1.33
CA LEU A 61 -6.05 -9.67 -1.40
C LEU A 61 -6.13 -8.88 -2.71
N GLY A 62 -5.10 -9.01 -3.57
CA GLY A 62 -5.04 -8.31 -4.85
C GLY A 62 -4.90 -6.80 -4.72
N VAL A 63 -4.50 -6.30 -3.54
CA VAL A 63 -4.27 -4.89 -3.22
C VAL A 63 -2.91 -4.75 -2.53
N GLY A 64 -2.10 -3.80 -2.99
CA GLY A 64 -0.78 -3.50 -2.42
C GLY A 64 -0.50 -2.00 -2.38
N ILE A 65 0.38 -1.60 -1.47
CA ILE A 65 0.85 -0.22 -1.34
C ILE A 65 2.37 -0.20 -1.56
N GLY A 66 2.86 0.66 -2.43
CA GLY A 66 4.28 0.95 -2.61
C GLY A 66 4.63 2.30 -2.02
N VAL A 67 5.80 2.43 -1.38
CA VAL A 67 6.32 3.71 -0.84
C VAL A 67 7.81 3.87 -1.16
N ASP A 68 8.16 4.86 -1.98
CA ASP A 68 9.55 5.12 -2.37
C ASP A 68 10.38 5.88 -1.32
N SER A 69 11.66 6.13 -1.59
CA SER A 69 12.54 6.86 -0.65
C SER A 69 12.18 8.34 -0.49
N GLN A 70 11.38 8.90 -1.40
CA GLN A 70 10.88 10.28 -1.36
C GLN A 70 9.50 10.38 -0.71
N TYR A 71 9.03 9.30 -0.07
CA TYR A 71 7.71 9.20 0.57
C TYR A 71 6.54 9.32 -0.41
N LEU A 72 6.76 9.13 -1.71
CA LEU A 72 5.67 8.97 -2.65
C LEU A 72 5.07 7.58 -2.42
N ALA A 73 3.79 7.54 -2.09
CA ALA A 73 3.04 6.33 -1.91
C ALA A 73 1.94 6.21 -2.96
N SER A 74 1.66 4.99 -3.36
CA SER A 74 0.53 4.68 -4.25
C SER A 74 -0.08 3.35 -3.87
N LEU A 75 -1.35 3.20 -4.22
CA LEU A 75 -2.05 1.94 -4.18
C LEU A 75 -2.10 1.32 -5.57
N TYR A 76 -2.03 0.00 -5.61
CA TYR A 76 -2.27 -0.77 -6.83
C TYR A 76 -3.22 -1.93 -6.55
N GLN A 77 -3.99 -2.33 -7.58
CA GLN A 77 -4.90 -3.46 -7.53
C GLN A 77 -4.73 -4.35 -8.76
N GLU A 78 -4.73 -5.67 -8.55
CA GLU A 78 -4.45 -6.67 -9.59
C GLU A 78 -5.43 -6.62 -10.78
N LYS A 79 -6.66 -6.18 -10.53
CA LYS A 79 -7.73 -6.11 -11.54
C LYS A 79 -7.69 -4.83 -12.40
N LEU A 80 -6.79 -3.89 -12.09
CA LEU A 80 -6.64 -2.66 -12.85
C LEU A 80 -5.68 -2.87 -14.04
N PRO A 81 -5.81 -2.08 -15.11
CA PRO A 81 -4.85 -2.12 -16.21
C PRO A 81 -3.42 -1.92 -15.71
N GLU A 82 -2.46 -2.52 -16.40
CA GLU A 82 -1.04 -2.26 -16.13
C GLU A 82 -0.77 -0.76 -16.11
N ASN A 83 0.02 -0.32 -15.13
CA ASN A 83 0.41 1.07 -14.87
C ASN A 83 -0.66 1.98 -14.25
N TYR A 84 -1.82 1.46 -13.84
CA TYR A 84 -2.85 2.29 -13.22
C TYR A 84 -2.70 2.35 -11.68
N LEU A 85 -2.01 3.38 -11.20
CA LEU A 85 -1.85 3.68 -9.78
C LEU A 85 -3.04 4.48 -9.24
N LEU A 86 -3.47 4.15 -8.04
CA LEU A 86 -4.54 4.83 -7.31
C LEU A 86 -3.98 5.62 -6.13
N PHE A 87 -4.60 6.76 -5.83
CA PHE A 87 -4.32 7.57 -4.64
C PHE A 87 -2.84 7.95 -4.45
N THR A 88 -2.12 8.16 -5.55
CA THR A 88 -0.72 8.59 -5.52
C THR A 88 -0.55 9.91 -4.78
N ARG A 89 0.31 9.93 -3.77
CA ARG A 89 0.54 11.11 -2.93
C ARG A 89 1.87 11.08 -2.20
N ASN A 90 2.38 12.25 -1.83
CA ASN A 90 3.48 12.32 -0.87
C ASN A 90 2.92 12.16 0.56
N LEU A 91 3.47 11.22 1.32
CA LEU A 91 3.02 10.94 2.69
C LEU A 91 3.37 12.05 3.68
N LEU A 92 4.38 12.86 3.38
CA LEU A 92 4.81 13.97 4.24
C LEU A 92 3.86 15.18 4.17
N ASP A 93 2.97 15.24 3.18
CA ASP A 93 2.05 16.35 3.01
C ASP A 93 0.99 16.39 4.13
N SER A 94 0.54 15.22 4.62
CA SER A 94 -0.45 15.14 5.69
C SER A 94 -0.58 13.72 6.29
N LEU A 95 -0.59 13.63 7.61
CA LEU A 95 -0.81 12.40 8.34
C LEU A 95 -2.24 11.85 8.16
N LYS A 96 -3.25 12.74 8.16
CA LYS A 96 -4.65 12.36 7.83
C LYS A 96 -4.71 11.72 6.44
N ALA A 97 -4.05 12.34 5.48
CA ALA A 97 -3.96 11.87 4.11
C ALA A 97 -3.32 10.48 4.01
N SER A 98 -2.28 10.22 4.80
CA SER A 98 -1.64 8.91 4.90
C SER A 98 -2.58 7.87 5.51
N ARG A 99 -3.35 8.24 6.54
CA ARG A 99 -4.40 7.37 7.08
C ARG A 99 -5.52 7.08 6.09
N ASP A 100 -5.94 8.09 5.31
CA ASP A 100 -6.95 7.93 4.27
C ASP A 100 -6.49 6.97 3.16
N LEU A 101 -5.19 6.96 2.84
CA LEU A 101 -4.61 5.98 1.92
C LEU A 101 -4.80 4.55 2.45
N GLY A 102 -4.51 4.31 3.74
CA GLY A 102 -4.72 3.02 4.40
C GLY A 102 -6.18 2.58 4.40
N VAL A 103 -7.10 3.47 4.76
CA VAL A 103 -8.54 3.20 4.71
C VAL A 103 -8.99 2.86 3.30
N ASN A 104 -8.57 3.64 2.31
CA ASN A 104 -8.95 3.39 0.92
C ASN A 104 -8.39 2.07 0.39
N ALA A 105 -7.21 1.64 0.87
CA ALA A 105 -6.67 0.32 0.58
C ALA A 105 -7.56 -0.81 1.10
N ALA A 106 -7.95 -0.73 2.37
CA ALA A 106 -8.84 -1.71 2.98
C ALA A 106 -10.24 -1.70 2.37
N ARG A 107 -10.78 -0.52 2.06
CA ARG A 107 -12.08 -0.38 1.39
C ARG A 107 -12.07 -0.90 -0.03
N LEU A 108 -10.94 -0.80 -0.73
CA LEU A 108 -10.79 -1.40 -2.05
C LEU A 108 -10.88 -2.92 -1.99
N VAL A 109 -10.26 -3.56 -0.99
CA VAL A 109 -10.41 -5.01 -0.74
C VAL A 109 -11.88 -5.38 -0.51
N LYS A 110 -12.60 -4.58 0.27
CA LYS A 110 -14.00 -4.85 0.65
C LYS A 110 -15.04 -4.44 -0.40
N GLY A 111 -14.65 -3.67 -1.42
CA GLY A 111 -15.59 -3.05 -2.36
C GLY A 111 -16.45 -1.94 -1.74
N ALA A 112 -15.92 -1.20 -0.75
CA ALA A 112 -16.60 -0.11 -0.07
C ALA A 112 -16.24 1.27 -0.66
N PRO A 113 -17.09 2.32 -0.49
CA PRO A 113 -16.83 3.66 -1.01
C PRO A 113 -15.59 4.32 -0.40
N PHE A 114 -14.79 5.01 -1.23
CA PHE A 114 -13.58 5.69 -0.77
C PHE A 114 -13.85 6.88 0.16
N ARG A 115 -12.91 7.11 1.07
CA ARG A 115 -12.84 8.26 1.96
C ARG A 115 -12.05 9.39 1.29
N SER A 116 -12.57 10.62 1.42
CA SER A 116 -11.98 11.87 0.90
C SER A 116 -11.07 12.56 1.91
#